data_AF-A0A2A2GEX9-F1
#
_entry.id   AF-A0A2A2GEX9-F1
#
_cell.length_a   1.000
_cell.length_b   1.000
_cell.length_c   1.000
_cell.angle_alpha   90.00
_cell.angle_beta   90.00
_cell.angle_gamma   90.00
#
_symmetry.space_group_name_H-M   'P 1'
#
loop_
_entity.id
_entity.type
_entity.pdbx_description
1 polymer ?
#
loop_
_entity_poly.entity_id
_entity_poly.type
_entity_poly.pdbx_seq_one_letter_code
_entity_poly.pdbx_strand_id
1 'polypeptide(L)'
;MTETPCIICVAITGSLPTKENNPAVPITVAEQIESTHEAFEAGATIAHCHVRDDEGKPTSDPERFAALKEGLEKHCPGLIVQLSTGGRSGAGQARGGMLPLRPDMASLSVGSNNFPNRVYENPPELVDWLASEMLKYDVKPEIEAFDL
;
A
#
# COMPACT_ATOMS: atom_id res chain seq x y z
N MET A 1 -10.30 22.26 26.38
CA MET A 1 -9.54 21.03 26.09
C MET A 1 -9.28 21.05 24.59
N THR A 2 -8.02 21.02 24.15
CA THR A 2 -7.71 20.86 22.73
C THR A 2 -7.71 19.37 22.46
N GLU A 3 -8.76 18.86 21.81
CA GLU A 3 -8.83 17.44 21.45
C GLU A 3 -7.74 17.12 20.44
N THR A 4 -7.05 15.98 20.63
CA THR A 4 -6.03 15.52 19.69
C THR A 4 -6.73 14.88 18.50
N PRO A 5 -6.50 15.36 17.25
CA PRO A 5 -7.09 14.75 16.06
C PRO A 5 -6.66 13.29 15.90
N CYS A 6 -7.54 12.46 15.34
CA CYS A 6 -7.27 11.06 15.02
C CYS A 6 -7.10 10.89 13.51
N ILE A 7 -6.04 10.20 13.09
CA ILE A 7 -5.80 9.86 11.67
C ILE A 7 -6.49 8.54 11.36
N ILE A 8 -7.17 8.47 10.22
CA ILE A 8 -7.83 7.26 9.72
C ILE A 8 -7.14 6.82 8.43
N CYS A 9 -6.54 5.63 8.46
CA CYS A 9 -6.00 4.95 7.29
C CYS A 9 -7.03 3.95 6.73
N VAL A 10 -7.24 3.95 5.41
CA VAL A 10 -8.06 2.95 4.72
C VAL A 10 -7.18 2.01 3.88
N ALA A 11 -7.20 0.72 4.21
CA ALA A 11 -6.53 -0.34 3.43
C ALA A 11 -7.52 -0.97 2.45
N ILE A 12 -7.59 -0.41 1.24
CA ILE A 12 -8.74 -0.58 0.33
C ILE A 12 -8.88 -1.97 -0.30
N THR A 13 -7.78 -2.69 -0.54
CA THR A 13 -7.80 -3.91 -1.38
C THR A 13 -7.01 -5.06 -0.76
N GLY A 14 -5.76 -4.81 -0.34
CA GLY A 14 -4.84 -5.85 0.12
C GLY A 14 -4.48 -6.88 -0.97
N SER A 15 -3.87 -7.99 -0.56
CA SER A 15 -3.40 -9.07 -1.46
C SER A 15 -4.19 -10.37 -1.38
N LEU A 16 -5.14 -10.49 -0.46
CA LEU A 16 -5.92 -11.73 -0.25
C LEU A 16 -7.39 -11.61 -0.64
N PRO A 17 -8.13 -10.54 -0.27
CA PRO A 17 -9.56 -10.47 -0.57
C PRO A 17 -9.86 -10.55 -2.07
N THR A 18 -10.92 -11.26 -2.44
CA THR A 18 -11.43 -11.34 -3.82
C THR A 18 -12.89 -10.90 -3.89
N LYS A 19 -13.40 -10.67 -5.11
CA LYS A 19 -14.82 -10.39 -5.35
C LYS A 19 -15.76 -11.51 -4.88
N GLU A 20 -15.28 -12.75 -4.82
CA GLU A 20 -16.04 -13.88 -4.27
C GLU A 20 -16.18 -13.78 -2.75
N ASN A 21 -15.19 -13.23 -2.05
CA ASN A 21 -15.29 -12.99 -0.61
C ASN A 21 -16.23 -11.83 -0.30
N ASN A 22 -16.12 -10.74 -1.07
CA ASN A 22 -17.03 -9.61 -1.01
C ASN A 22 -16.99 -8.85 -2.36
N PRO A 23 -18.13 -8.66 -3.05
CA PRO A 23 -18.15 -7.96 -4.34
C PRO A 23 -17.70 -6.49 -4.25
N ALA A 24 -17.69 -5.89 -3.05
CA ALA A 24 -17.23 -4.53 -2.81
C ALA A 24 -15.70 -4.38 -2.83
N VAL A 25 -14.90 -5.46 -2.83
CA VAL A 25 -13.44 -5.35 -2.91
C VAL A 25 -13.05 -4.66 -4.22
N PRO A 26 -12.40 -3.48 -4.20
CA PRO A 26 -12.00 -2.79 -5.42
C PRO A 26 -10.75 -3.45 -6.01
N ILE A 27 -10.81 -3.87 -7.27
CA ILE A 27 -9.75 -4.62 -7.95
C ILE A 27 -9.10 -3.80 -9.05
N THR A 28 -9.92 -3.25 -9.96
CA THR A 28 -9.42 -2.40 -11.05
C THR A 28 -9.02 -1.02 -10.52
N VAL A 29 -8.11 -0.34 -11.22
CA VAL A 29 -7.69 1.03 -10.83
C VAL A 29 -8.88 1.97 -10.70
N ALA A 30 -9.87 1.88 -11.60
CA ALA A 30 -11.08 2.70 -11.55
C ALA A 30 -11.89 2.44 -10.26
N GLU A 31 -12.14 1.17 -9.92
CA GLU A 31 -12.83 0.80 -8.67
C GLU A 31 -12.04 1.25 -7.44
N GLN A 32 -10.71 1.16 -7.48
CA GLN A 32 -9.85 1.58 -6.38
C GLN A 32 -9.91 3.09 -6.15
N ILE A 33 -9.90 3.89 -7.23
CA ILE A 33 -10.04 5.34 -7.14
C ILE A 33 -11.42 5.71 -6.56
N GLU A 34 -12.49 5.11 -7.06
CA GLU A 34 -13.86 5.37 -6.59
C GLU A 34 -14.02 5.00 -5.11
N SER A 35 -13.63 3.78 -4.73
CA SER A 35 -13.71 3.32 -3.34
C SER A 35 -12.85 4.15 -2.38
N THR A 36 -11.67 4.59 -2.82
CA THR A 36 -10.81 5.46 -2.01
C THR A 36 -11.41 6.86 -1.88
N HIS A 37 -12.02 7.39 -2.94
CA HIS A 37 -12.68 8.69 -2.91
C HIS A 37 -13.85 8.72 -1.92
N GLU A 38 -14.70 7.69 -1.93
CA GLU A 38 -15.77 7.56 -0.93
C GLU A 38 -15.21 7.49 0.50
N ALA A 39 -14.13 6.74 0.71
CA ALA A 39 -13.47 6.65 2.02
C ALA A 39 -12.84 7.99 2.46
N PHE A 40 -12.28 8.75 1.52
CA PHE A 40 -11.74 10.09 1.75
C PHE A 40 -12.85 11.08 2.15
N GLU A 41 -13.97 11.09 1.42
CA GLU A 41 -15.14 11.91 1.77
C GLU A 41 -15.74 11.52 3.15
N ALA A 42 -15.61 10.25 3.54
CA ALA A 42 -16.00 9.76 4.86
C ALA A 42 -15.01 10.11 5.99
N GLY A 43 -13.83 10.64 5.68
CA GLY A 43 -12.84 11.14 6.65
C GLY A 43 -11.51 10.37 6.71
N ALA A 44 -11.27 9.40 5.82
CA ALA A 44 -9.95 8.79 5.69
C ALA A 44 -8.94 9.84 5.18
N THR A 45 -7.74 9.84 5.74
CA THR A 45 -6.66 10.80 5.40
C THR A 45 -5.39 10.11 4.91
N ILE A 46 -5.32 8.78 5.03
CA ILE A 46 -4.28 7.93 4.42
C ILE A 46 -4.98 6.81 3.64
N ALA A 47 -4.50 6.51 2.44
CA ALA A 47 -4.85 5.28 1.72
C ALA A 47 -3.65 4.34 1.63
N HIS A 48 -3.79 3.14 2.20
CA HIS A 48 -2.83 2.05 2.06
C HIS A 48 -3.17 1.21 0.83
N CYS A 49 -2.32 1.30 -0.20
CA CYS A 49 -2.61 0.84 -1.54
C CYS A 49 -1.83 -0.44 -1.89
N HIS A 50 -2.58 -1.46 -2.31
CA HIS A 50 -2.09 -2.57 -3.10
C HIS A 50 -2.76 -2.52 -4.47
N VAL A 51 -2.07 -2.92 -5.54
CA VAL A 51 -2.70 -3.08 -6.87
C VAL A 51 -2.89 -4.56 -7.21
N ARG A 52 -3.81 -4.81 -8.14
CA ARG A 52 -4.12 -6.14 -8.69
C ARG A 52 -3.96 -6.15 -10.20
N ASP A 53 -3.68 -7.31 -10.78
CA ASP A 53 -3.82 -7.52 -12.22
C ASP A 53 -5.30 -7.62 -12.64
N ASP A 54 -5.55 -7.76 -13.94
CA ASP A 54 -6.92 -7.77 -14.48
C ASP A 54 -7.69 -9.05 -14.10
N GLU A 55 -6.97 -10.14 -13.76
CA GLU A 55 -7.53 -11.36 -13.17
C GLU A 55 -7.73 -11.25 -11.64
N GLY A 56 -7.42 -10.10 -11.05
CA GLY A 56 -7.56 -9.84 -9.62
C GLY A 56 -6.48 -10.45 -8.73
N LYS A 57 -5.38 -10.94 -9.29
CA LYS A 57 -4.24 -11.46 -8.52
C LYS A 57 -3.35 -10.32 -8.03
N PRO A 58 -2.62 -10.53 -6.91
CA PRO A 58 -1.67 -9.54 -6.41
C PRO A 58 -0.53 -9.27 -7.40
N THR A 59 -0.17 -8.00 -7.55
CA THR A 59 0.97 -7.58 -8.36
C THR A 59 1.72 -6.43 -7.69
N SER A 60 2.98 -6.24 -8.06
CA SER A 60 3.81 -5.08 -7.69
C SER A 60 4.13 -4.19 -8.90
N ASP A 61 3.29 -4.26 -9.94
CA ASP A 61 3.44 -3.51 -11.19
C ASP A 61 3.48 -1.99 -10.95
N PRO A 62 4.63 -1.32 -11.21
CA PRO A 62 4.76 0.11 -11.03
C PRO A 62 3.82 0.94 -11.90
N GLU A 63 3.43 0.47 -13.09
CA GLU A 63 2.54 1.23 -13.97
C GLU A 63 1.13 1.31 -13.40
N ARG A 64 0.65 0.22 -12.78
CA ARG A 64 -0.64 0.20 -12.07
C ARG A 64 -0.61 1.07 -10.82
N PHE A 65 0.50 1.05 -10.09
CA PHE A 65 0.69 1.97 -8.95
C PHE A 65 0.70 3.44 -9.40
N ALA A 66 1.33 3.75 -10.53
CA ALA A 66 1.35 5.10 -11.09
C ALA A 66 -0.05 5.57 -11.46
N ALA A 67 -0.81 4.74 -12.17
CA ALA A 67 -2.19 5.05 -12.55
C ALA A 67 -3.11 5.24 -11.33
N LEU A 68 -2.97 4.39 -10.31
CA LEU A 68 -3.71 4.56 -9.05
C LEU A 68 -3.31 5.86 -8.35
N LYS A 69 -2.02 6.12 -8.17
CA LYS A 69 -1.51 7.33 -7.50
C LYS A 69 -2.01 8.60 -8.21
N GLU A 70 -1.89 8.67 -9.54
CA GLU A 70 -2.37 9.81 -10.32
C GLU A 70 -3.88 10.04 -10.12
N GLY A 71 -4.66 8.96 -10.15
CA GLY A 71 -6.10 9.02 -9.88
C GLY A 71 -6.43 9.52 -8.48
N LEU A 72 -5.74 9.01 -7.46
CA LEU A 72 -5.94 9.44 -6.07
C LEU A 72 -5.55 10.91 -5.86
N GLU A 73 -4.42 11.37 -6.41
CA GLU A 73 -4.01 12.78 -6.31
C GLU A 73 -5.01 13.73 -6.97
N LYS A 74 -5.62 13.29 -8.08
CA LYS A 74 -6.64 14.07 -8.79
C LYS A 74 -7.97 14.12 -8.05
N HIS A 75 -8.44 12.98 -7.54
CA HIS A 75 -9.79 12.84 -7.00
C HIS A 75 -9.86 13.05 -5.48
N CYS A 76 -8.77 12.85 -4.76
CA CYS A 76 -8.67 12.97 -3.30
C CYS A 76 -7.55 13.95 -2.92
N PRO A 77 -7.65 15.24 -3.29
CA PRO A 77 -6.56 16.20 -3.08
C PRO A 77 -6.22 16.35 -1.60
N GLY A 78 -4.96 16.06 -1.24
CA GLY A 78 -4.46 16.11 0.14
C GLY A 78 -4.55 14.78 0.91
N LEU A 79 -5.09 13.72 0.31
CA LEU A 79 -4.98 12.36 0.83
C LEU A 79 -3.51 11.90 0.78
N ILE A 80 -3.01 11.33 1.88
CA ILE A 80 -1.68 10.72 1.92
C ILE A 80 -1.73 9.38 1.19
N VAL A 81 -0.95 9.23 0.13
CA VAL A 81 -0.85 7.99 -0.64
C VAL A 81 0.26 7.12 -0.07
N GLN A 82 -0.09 5.96 0.47
CA GLN A 82 0.86 4.98 1.01
C GLN A 82 0.89 3.73 0.14
N LEU A 83 2.00 3.46 -0.55
CA LEU A 83 2.14 2.28 -1.40
C LEU A 83 2.73 1.10 -0.65
N SER A 84 2.14 -0.09 -0.81
CA SER A 84 2.60 -1.28 -0.11
C SER A 84 3.86 -1.88 -0.74
N THR A 85 4.85 -2.21 0.10
CA THR A 85 6.03 -3.01 -0.30
C THR A 85 5.87 -4.49 0.09
N GLY A 86 4.64 -4.96 0.32
CA GLY A 86 4.39 -6.25 0.96
C GLY A 86 4.77 -7.48 0.12
N GLY A 87 5.40 -8.47 0.76
CA GLY A 87 5.89 -9.70 0.12
C GLY A 87 4.82 -10.69 -0.38
N ARG A 88 3.52 -10.42 -0.20
CA ARG A 88 2.43 -11.19 -0.85
C ARG A 88 2.17 -10.70 -2.28
N SER A 89 2.50 -9.45 -2.58
CA SER A 89 2.29 -8.83 -3.89
C SER A 89 3.52 -8.91 -4.82
N GLY A 90 4.69 -9.28 -4.29
CA GLY A 90 5.95 -9.37 -5.05
C GLY A 90 7.06 -10.04 -4.24
N ALA A 91 8.24 -10.16 -4.85
CA ALA A 91 9.42 -10.77 -4.22
C ALA A 91 10.70 -9.97 -4.51
N GLY A 92 11.66 -10.03 -3.58
CA GLY A 92 12.93 -9.30 -3.69
C GLY A 92 12.73 -7.80 -3.96
N GLN A 93 13.58 -7.22 -4.81
CA GLN A 93 13.56 -5.80 -5.13
C GLN A 93 12.32 -5.35 -5.91
N ALA A 94 11.59 -6.26 -6.58
CA ALA A 94 10.34 -5.91 -7.24
C ALA A 94 9.30 -5.32 -6.26
N ARG A 95 9.40 -5.67 -4.97
CA ARG A 95 8.57 -5.11 -3.89
C ARG A 95 8.76 -3.61 -3.68
N GLY A 96 9.87 -3.04 -4.12
CA GLY A 96 10.14 -1.60 -4.06
C GLY A 96 10.13 -0.92 -5.43
N GLY A 97 9.74 -1.63 -6.50
CA GLY A 97 9.80 -1.11 -7.88
C GLY A 97 8.94 0.13 -8.12
N MET A 98 7.94 0.38 -7.26
CA MET A 98 7.07 1.55 -7.29
C MET A 98 7.61 2.75 -6.49
N LEU A 99 8.64 2.60 -5.65
CA LEU A 99 9.20 3.70 -4.85
C LEU A 99 9.71 4.91 -5.68
N PRO A 100 10.24 4.75 -6.92
CA PRO A 100 10.57 5.88 -7.77
C PRO A 100 9.39 6.80 -8.13
N LEU A 101 8.14 6.35 -7.93
CA LEU A 101 6.93 7.16 -8.10
C LEU A 101 6.75 8.21 -6.99
N ARG A 102 7.59 8.17 -5.95
CA ARG A 102 7.60 9.11 -4.82
C ARG A 102 6.22 9.28 -4.16
N PRO A 103 5.59 8.19 -3.67
CA PRO A 103 4.41 8.35 -2.83
C PRO A 103 4.76 9.08 -1.53
N ASP A 104 3.77 9.64 -0.85
CA ASP A 104 4.00 10.30 0.45
C ASP A 104 4.59 9.32 1.46
N MET A 105 4.08 8.08 1.43
CA MET A 105 4.49 7.01 2.33
C MET A 105 4.64 5.68 1.60
N ALA A 106 5.34 4.74 2.23
CA ALA A 106 5.33 3.34 1.86
C ALA A 106 5.42 2.45 3.09
N SER A 107 4.75 1.29 3.06
CA SER A 107 4.85 0.34 4.17
C SER A 107 6.21 -0.35 4.19
N LEU A 108 6.76 -0.60 5.37
CA LEU A 108 8.06 -1.24 5.56
C LEU A 108 8.00 -2.21 6.74
N SER A 109 8.03 -3.50 6.44
CA SER A 109 8.24 -4.53 7.46
C SER A 109 9.73 -4.61 7.78
N VAL A 110 10.09 -4.40 9.05
CA VAL A 110 11.49 -4.41 9.52
C VAL A 110 11.93 -5.73 10.13
N GLY A 111 11.11 -6.78 9.97
CA GLY A 111 11.37 -8.12 10.47
C GLY A 111 10.54 -9.17 9.72
N SER A 112 10.91 -10.43 9.92
CA SER A 112 10.17 -11.59 9.39
C SER A 112 9.32 -12.22 10.49
N ASN A 113 8.16 -12.76 10.13
CA ASN A 113 7.24 -13.43 11.06
C ASN A 113 6.42 -14.51 10.33
N ASN A 114 5.71 -15.34 11.08
CA ASN A 114 4.78 -16.29 10.49
C ASN A 114 3.49 -15.60 10.04
N PHE A 115 2.99 -16.00 8.86
CA PHE A 115 1.64 -15.75 8.37
C PHE A 115 0.84 -17.08 8.36
N PRO A 116 -0.50 -17.05 8.19
CA PRO A 116 -1.34 -18.24 8.37
C PRO A 116 -0.91 -19.51 7.63
N ASN A 117 -0.27 -19.36 6.46
CA ASN A 117 0.11 -20.48 5.59
C ASN A 117 1.55 -20.41 5.05
N ARG A 118 2.39 -19.47 5.53
CA ARG A 118 3.77 -19.29 5.07
C ARG A 118 4.54 -18.36 6.01
N VAL A 119 5.86 -18.29 5.86
CA VAL A 119 6.65 -17.20 6.45
C VAL A 119 6.39 -15.92 5.64
N TYR A 120 6.23 -14.81 6.35
CA TYR A 120 6.29 -13.48 5.76
C TYR A 120 7.73 -12.99 5.78
N GLU A 121 8.45 -13.34 4.71
CA GLU A 121 9.89 -13.13 4.61
C GLU A 121 10.21 -11.66 4.30
N ASN A 122 10.99 -11.06 5.19
CA ASN A 122 11.67 -9.79 5.01
C ASN A 122 13.13 -9.98 5.43
N PRO A 123 13.97 -10.55 4.55
CA PRO A 123 15.39 -10.71 4.81
C PRO A 123 16.03 -9.34 5.13
N PRO A 124 16.98 -9.26 6.07
CA PRO A 124 17.60 -7.99 6.47
C PRO A 124 18.13 -7.17 5.30
N GLU A 125 18.74 -7.80 4.30
CA GLU A 125 19.27 -7.12 3.12
C GLU A 125 18.16 -6.46 2.26
N LEU A 126 16.96 -7.05 2.24
CA LEU A 126 15.82 -6.47 1.55
C LEU A 126 15.25 -5.30 2.36
N VAL A 127 15.19 -5.42 3.69
CA VAL A 127 14.76 -4.33 4.59
C VAL A 127 15.67 -3.12 4.43
N ASP A 128 16.99 -3.32 4.48
CA ASP A 128 17.99 -2.27 4.27
C ASP A 128 17.85 -1.63 2.89
N TRP A 129 17.68 -2.45 1.84
CA TRP A 129 17.50 -1.94 0.49
C TRP A 129 16.22 -1.09 0.35
N LEU A 130 15.08 -1.57 0.84
CA LEU A 130 13.82 -0.83 0.81
C LEU A 130 13.92 0.50 1.57
N ALA A 131 14.50 0.47 2.77
CA ALA A 131 14.72 1.69 3.56
C ALA A 131 15.65 2.69 2.82
N SER A 132 16.70 2.20 2.16
CA SER A 132 17.60 3.04 1.38
C SER A 132 16.92 3.69 0.16
N GLU A 133 16.05 2.95 -0.54
CA GLU A 133 15.29 3.48 -1.67
C GLU A 133 14.23 4.49 -1.19
N MET A 134 13.59 4.25 -0.05
CA MET A 134 12.67 5.23 0.56
C MET A 134 13.39 6.54 0.91
N LEU A 135 14.58 6.49 1.52
CA LEU A 135 15.42 7.67 1.76
C LEU A 135 15.79 8.40 0.46
N LYS A 136 16.21 7.65 -0.57
CA LYS A 136 16.60 8.20 -1.88
C LYS A 136 15.46 8.93 -2.59
N TYR A 137 14.23 8.44 -2.43
CA TYR A 137 13.04 9.00 -3.08
C TYR A 137 12.21 9.92 -2.19
N ASP A 138 12.69 10.21 -0.97
CA ASP A 138 12.00 11.05 0.03
C ASP A 138 10.60 10.51 0.40
N VAL A 139 10.51 9.19 0.54
CA VAL A 139 9.28 8.47 0.91
C VAL A 139 9.32 8.17 2.41
N LYS A 140 8.28 8.57 3.14
CA LYS A 140 8.23 8.31 4.59
C LYS A 140 7.78 6.86 4.87
N PRO A 141 8.58 6.04 5.58
CA PRO A 141 8.15 4.69 5.93
C PRO A 141 7.02 4.70 6.97
N GLU A 142 6.02 3.83 6.79
CA GLU A 142 5.19 3.30 7.87
C GLU A 142 5.75 1.95 8.29
N ILE A 143 6.12 1.80 9.56
CA ILE A 143 6.73 0.56 10.05
C ILE A 143 5.64 -0.46 10.37
N GLU A 144 5.66 -1.57 9.64
CA GLU A 144 4.75 -2.70 9.84
C GLU A 144 5.34 -3.64 10.90
N ALA A 145 5.02 -3.35 12.17
CA ALA A 145 5.48 -4.14 13.31
C ALA A 145 4.54 -5.32 13.57
N PHE A 146 4.95 -6.52 13.14
CA PHE A 146 4.19 -7.76 13.36
C PHE A 146 4.55 -8.49 14.66
N ASP A 147 5.63 -8.09 15.32
CA ASP A 147 6.12 -8.65 16.59
C ASP A 147 6.93 -7.59 17.38
N LEU A 148 7.24 -7.86 18.65
CA LEU A 148 7.99 -6.97 19.57
C LEU A 148 9.48 -6.85 19.22
#